data_AF-A0A1S8SWW2-F1
#
_entry.id   AF-A0A1S8SWW2-F1
#
_cell.length_a   1.000
_cell.length_b   1.000
_cell.length_c   1.000
_cell.angle_alpha   90.00
_cell.angle_beta   90.00
_cell.angle_gamma   90.00
#
_symmetry.space_group_name_H-M   'P 1'
#
loop_
_entity.id
_entity.type
_entity.pdbx_description
1 polymer ?
#
loop_
_entity_poly.entity_id
_entity_poly.type
_entity_poly.pdbx_seq_one_letter_code
_entity_poly.pdbx_strand_id
1 'polypeptide(L)'
;MKELFKVKDLVFYEEEFVDNIDDYEDILEIIQELSPDLDYELIEVAGANGCCDKTKKNYLIEIIGYIDENDEFITKEERDAMGVMALNKKFDLFVITVHKCTACNKWVISLLE
;
A
#
# COMPACT_ATOMS: atom_id res chain seq x y z
N MET A 1 -4.24 -10.35 -18.25
CA MET A 1 -3.71 -10.03 -16.92
C MET A 1 -2.56 -9.08 -17.11
N LYS A 2 -2.83 -7.78 -16.91
CA LYS A 2 -1.82 -6.73 -16.95
C LYS A 2 -1.20 -6.64 -15.56
N GLU A 3 0.07 -6.99 -15.46
CA GLU A 3 0.85 -6.87 -14.22
C GLU A 3 1.08 -5.39 -13.92
N LEU A 4 0.77 -4.97 -12.69
CA LEU A 4 0.99 -3.61 -12.22
C LEU A 4 2.27 -3.51 -11.41
N PHE A 5 2.44 -4.42 -10.44
CA PHE A 5 3.63 -4.49 -9.60
C PHE A 5 3.77 -5.87 -8.96
N LYS A 6 4.89 -6.08 -8.29
CA LYS A 6 5.23 -7.34 -7.63
C LYS A 6 5.98 -7.06 -6.34
N VAL A 7 5.57 -7.71 -5.25
CA VAL A 7 6.25 -7.69 -3.96
C VAL A 7 6.68 -9.11 -3.62
N LYS A 8 7.99 -9.35 -3.57
CA LYS A 8 8.60 -10.68 -3.42
C LYS A 8 8.06 -11.69 -4.44
N ASP A 9 7.24 -12.64 -4.03
CA ASP A 9 6.59 -13.66 -4.87
C ASP A 9 5.11 -13.36 -5.19
N LEU A 10 4.54 -12.29 -4.62
CA LEU A 10 3.17 -11.84 -4.89
C LEU A 10 3.11 -10.89 -6.08
N VAL A 11 2.34 -11.27 -7.09
CA VAL A 11 2.11 -10.48 -8.30
C VAL A 11 0.73 -9.82 -8.22
N PHE A 12 0.63 -8.55 -8.63
CA PHE A 12 -0.60 -7.76 -8.59
C PHE A 12 -1.03 -7.40 -10.00
N TYR A 13 -2.24 -7.81 -10.37
CA TYR A 13 -2.82 -7.62 -11.69
C TYR A 13 -3.98 -6.64 -11.65
N GLU A 14 -4.09 -5.82 -12.69
CA GLU A 14 -5.18 -4.84 -12.85
C GLU A 14 -6.56 -5.50 -12.78
N GLU A 15 -6.75 -6.64 -13.44
CA GLU A 15 -8.04 -7.34 -13.50
C GLU A 15 -8.44 -8.01 -12.16
N GLU A 16 -7.52 -8.08 -11.20
CA GLU A 16 -7.79 -8.56 -9.84
C GLU A 16 -8.08 -7.42 -8.87
N PHE A 17 -7.88 -6.16 -9.28
CA PHE A 17 -8.21 -5.01 -8.45
C PHE A 17 -9.72 -4.88 -8.29
N VAL A 18 -10.19 -4.55 -7.08
CA VAL A 18 -11.62 -4.51 -6.77
C VAL A 18 -12.26 -3.17 -7.15
N ASP A 19 -11.50 -2.07 -7.09
CA ASP A 19 -11.97 -0.72 -7.33
C ASP A 19 -11.57 -0.21 -8.73
N ASN A 20 -11.81 1.07 -9.01
CA ASN A 20 -11.33 1.71 -10.24
C ASN A 20 -9.84 2.02 -10.12
N ILE A 21 -9.01 1.42 -10.97
CA ILE A 21 -7.56 1.58 -10.90
C ILE A 21 -7.11 3.01 -11.20
N ASP A 22 -7.85 3.73 -12.04
CA ASP A 22 -7.55 5.10 -12.46
C ASP A 22 -7.64 6.10 -11.29
N ASP A 23 -8.33 5.74 -10.19
CA ASP A 23 -8.44 6.59 -8.99
C ASP A 23 -7.17 6.51 -8.11
N TYR A 24 -6.23 5.62 -8.44
CA TYR A 24 -5.05 5.31 -7.63
C TYR A 24 -3.73 5.47 -8.41
N GLU A 25 -3.71 6.18 -9.54
CA GLU A 25 -2.51 6.33 -10.39
C GLU A 25 -1.29 6.80 -9.59
N ASP A 26 -1.41 7.89 -8.83
CA ASP A 26 -0.32 8.45 -8.00
C ASP A 26 0.16 7.46 -6.92
N ILE A 27 -0.77 6.75 -6.30
CA ILE A 27 -0.47 5.74 -5.27
C ILE A 27 0.23 4.53 -5.88
N LEU A 28 -0.16 4.12 -7.09
CA LEU A 28 0.48 3.02 -7.80
C LEU A 28 1.90 3.33 -8.21
N GLU A 29 2.20 4.58 -8.58
CA GLU A 29 3.58 5.02 -8.84
C GLU A 29 4.45 4.85 -7.59
N ILE A 30 3.97 5.32 -6.43
CA ILE A 30 4.65 5.14 -5.14
C ILE A 30 4.86 3.65 -4.82
N ILE A 31 3.82 2.82 -4.96
CA ILE A 31 3.93 1.38 -4.68
C ILE A 31 4.93 0.71 -5.64
N GLN A 32 4.91 1.06 -6.93
CA GLN A 32 5.82 0.50 -7.94
C GLN A 32 7.28 0.86 -7.65
N GLU A 33 7.53 2.11 -7.28
CA GLU A 33 8.86 2.57 -6.91
C GLU A 33 9.42 1.80 -5.70
N LEU A 34 8.58 1.64 -4.66
CA LEU A 34 8.99 1.01 -3.41
C LEU A 34 8.94 -0.52 -3.44
N SER A 35 8.21 -1.12 -4.38
CA SER A 35 7.97 -2.57 -4.51
C SER A 35 9.20 -3.48 -4.31
N PRO A 36 10.41 -3.14 -4.80
CA PRO A 36 11.60 -3.96 -4.59
C PRO A 36 11.97 -4.20 -3.11
N ASP A 37 11.64 -3.24 -2.25
CA ASP A 37 12.02 -3.23 -0.83
C ASP A 37 10.85 -3.59 0.11
N LEU A 38 9.64 -3.75 -0.44
CA LEU A 38 8.45 -4.09 0.34
C LEU A 38 8.44 -5.58 0.76
N ASP A 39 7.81 -5.81 1.91
CA ASP A 39 7.46 -7.12 2.42
C ASP A 39 5.93 -7.25 2.57
N TYR A 40 5.46 -8.46 2.84
CA TYR A 40 4.08 -8.72 3.16
C TYR A 40 3.93 -9.61 4.38
N GLU A 41 2.84 -9.42 5.12
CA GLU A 41 2.46 -10.25 6.26
C GLU A 41 1.14 -10.97 5.99
N LEU A 42 0.98 -12.17 6.53
CA LEU A 42 -0.32 -12.86 6.51
C LEU A 42 -1.16 -12.41 7.71
N ILE A 43 -2.25 -11.70 7.44
CA ILE A 43 -3.18 -11.21 8.47
C ILE A 43 -4.54 -11.87 8.34
N GLU A 44 -5.36 -11.78 9.40
CA GLU A 44 -6.79 -12.09 9.36
C GLU A 44 -7.59 -10.82 9.67
N VAL A 45 -8.38 -10.35 8.71
CA VAL A 45 -9.18 -9.13 8.90
C VAL A 45 -10.40 -9.41 9.79
N ALA A 46 -10.74 -8.48 10.68
CA ALA A 46 -11.88 -8.66 11.59
C ALA A 46 -13.23 -8.75 10.86
N GLY A 47 -13.37 -7.96 9.78
CA GLY A 47 -14.59 -7.85 8.96
C GLY A 47 -14.64 -8.80 7.75
N ALA A 48 -15.44 -8.41 6.76
CA ALA A 48 -15.39 -9.02 5.43
C ALA A 48 -14.14 -8.49 4.70
N ASN A 49 -13.47 -9.34 3.91
CA ASN A 49 -12.34 -8.94 3.07
C ASN A 49 -12.77 -8.29 1.75
N GLY A 50 -14.08 -8.02 1.57
CA GLY A 50 -14.61 -7.27 0.43
C GLY A 50 -14.52 -7.99 -0.92
N CYS A 51 -14.26 -9.31 -0.96
CA CYS A 51 -14.01 -9.99 -2.24
C CYS A 51 -14.87 -11.24 -2.51
N CYS A 52 -14.67 -12.35 -1.78
CA CYS A 52 -15.27 -13.65 -2.11
C CYS A 52 -15.87 -14.39 -0.92
N ASP A 53 -15.73 -13.85 0.29
CA ASP A 53 -16.23 -14.42 1.55
C ASP A 53 -15.76 -15.85 1.88
N LYS A 54 -14.76 -16.38 1.15
CA LYS A 54 -14.19 -17.73 1.37
C LYS A 54 -13.11 -17.78 2.46
N THR A 55 -12.52 -16.63 2.77
CA THR A 55 -11.45 -16.49 3.77
C THR A 55 -11.50 -15.08 4.34
N LYS A 56 -10.97 -14.90 5.56
CA LYS A 56 -10.64 -13.58 6.13
C LYS A 56 -9.15 -13.28 6.06
N LYS A 57 -8.36 -14.22 5.53
CA LYS A 57 -6.91 -14.08 5.43
C LYS A 57 -6.52 -13.25 4.21
N ASN A 58 -5.58 -12.36 4.40
CA ASN A 58 -5.01 -11.52 3.35
C ASN A 58 -3.50 -11.43 3.53
N TYR A 59 -2.78 -11.31 2.41
CA TYR A 59 -1.45 -10.72 2.45
C TYR A 59 -1.61 -9.20 2.58
N LEU A 60 -0.96 -8.62 3.57
CA LEU A 60 -0.91 -7.19 3.84
C LEU A 60 0.47 -6.68 3.47
N ILE A 61 0.54 -5.68 2.61
CA ILE A 61 1.70 -4.82 2.41
C ILE A 61 1.37 -3.48 3.05
N GLU A 62 2.29 -2.92 3.83
CA GLU A 62 2.13 -1.63 4.49
C GLU A 62 3.31 -0.73 4.14
N ILE A 63 3.01 0.48 3.65
CA ILE A 63 3.98 1.53 3.36
C ILE A 63 3.65 2.70 4.29
N ILE A 64 4.53 2.93 5.26
CA ILE A 64 4.37 4.03 6.21
C ILE A 64 5.12 5.25 5.68
N GLY A 65 4.41 6.34 5.47
CA GLY A 65 5.00 7.60 5.10
C GLY A 65 4.24 8.79 5.68
N TYR A 66 4.53 9.94 5.10
CA TYR A 66 4.01 11.23 5.52
C TYR A 66 3.79 12.12 4.30
N ILE A 67 2.76 12.95 4.34
CA ILE A 67 2.61 14.08 3.41
C ILE A 67 3.27 15.31 4.04
N ASP A 68 4.13 15.98 3.28
CA ASP A 68 4.78 17.22 3.70
C ASP A 68 3.95 18.48 3.34
N GLU A 69 4.48 19.67 3.63
CA GLU A 69 3.79 20.94 3.37
C GLU A 69 3.56 21.26 1.88
N ASN A 70 4.20 20.53 0.97
CA ASN A 70 4.09 20.67 -0.48
C ASN A 70 3.21 19.58 -1.10
N ASP A 71 2.52 18.78 -0.29
CA ASP A 71 1.71 17.62 -0.72
C ASP A 71 2.55 16.45 -1.27
N GLU A 72 3.84 16.39 -0.92
CA GLU A 72 4.75 15.33 -1.36
C GLU A 72 4.78 14.18 -0.36
N PHE A 73 4.73 12.95 -0.88
CA PHE A 73 4.89 11.75 -0.07
C PHE A 73 6.36 11.51 0.28
N ILE A 74 6.63 11.31 1.57
CA ILE A 74 7.95 10.99 2.10
C ILE A 74 7.83 9.72 2.96
N THR A 75 8.66 8.73 2.68
CA THR A 75 8.69 7.50 3.48
C THR A 75 9.11 7.78 4.92
N LYS A 76 8.71 6.90 5.84
CA LYS A 76 9.15 7.01 7.23
C LYS A 76 10.67 6.95 7.34
N GLU A 77 11.32 6.12 6.54
CA GLU A 77 12.77 5.98 6.47
C GLU A 77 13.45 7.29 6.07
N GLU A 78 12.95 7.96 5.03
CA GLU A 78 13.45 9.26 4.60
C GLU A 78 13.25 10.34 5.65
N ARG A 79 12.05 10.42 6.25
CA ARG A 79 11.77 11.36 7.35
C ARG A 79 12.70 11.12 8.53
N ASP A 80 12.89 9.86 8.91
CA ASP A 80 13.78 9.49 10.03
C ASP A 80 15.24 9.84 9.70
N ALA A 81 15.66 9.72 8.43
CA ALA A 81 16.99 10.12 7.96
C ALA A 81 17.23 11.64 7.99
N MET A 82 16.18 12.47 7.92
CA MET A 82 16.29 13.94 8.04
C MET A 82 16.68 14.40 9.45
N GLY A 83 16.47 13.57 10.47
CA GLY A 83 16.85 13.86 11.85
C GLY A 83 16.29 15.20 12.36
N VAL A 84 17.16 16.09 12.83
CA VAL A 84 16.76 17.40 13.39
C VAL A 84 16.10 18.33 12.37
N MET A 85 16.33 18.14 11.06
CA MET A 85 15.70 18.97 10.03
C MET A 85 14.19 18.70 9.93
N ALA A 86 13.74 17.49 10.31
CA ALA A 86 12.32 17.15 10.34
C ALA A 86 11.56 17.91 11.43
N LEU A 87 12.21 18.34 12.51
CA LEU A 87 11.56 18.99 13.67
C LEU A 87 10.92 20.34 13.33
N ASN A 88 11.37 21.00 12.26
CA ASN A 88 10.86 22.29 11.82
C ASN A 88 9.89 22.17 10.63
N LYS A 89 9.59 20.94 10.19
CA LYS A 89 8.67 20.67 9.07
C LYS A 89 7.36 20.05 9.58
N LYS A 90 6.28 20.26 8.83
CA LYS A 90 5.00 19.60 9.07
C LYS A 90 4.96 18.30 8.26
N PHE A 91 4.55 17.23 8.93
CA PHE A 91 4.37 15.90 8.35
C PHE A 91 3.05 15.35 8.86
N ASP A 92 2.10 15.14 7.96
CA ASP A 92 0.85 14.45 8.27
C ASP A 92 1.04 12.97 7.95
N LEU A 93 0.61 12.08 8.84
CA LEU A 93 0.80 10.64 8.66
C LEU A 93 0.02 10.19 7.42
N PHE A 94 0.65 9.40 6.57
CA PHE A 94 0.02 8.84 5.39
C PHE A 94 0.47 7.40 5.21
N VAL A 95 -0.45 6.45 5.39
CA VAL A 95 -0.15 5.01 5.29
C VAL A 95 -0.90 4.42 4.12
N ILE A 96 -0.17 3.81 3.21
CA ILE A 96 -0.71 3.05 2.09
C ILE A 96 -0.69 1.58 2.48
N THR A 97 -1.84 0.93 2.42
CA THR A 97 -1.95 -0.52 2.66
C THR A 97 -2.49 -1.21 1.43
N VAL A 98 -1.93 -2.36 1.10
CA VAL A 98 -2.42 -3.23 0.03
C VAL A 98 -2.84 -4.56 0.65
N HIS A 99 -4.10 -4.93 0.46
CA HIS A 99 -4.64 -6.19 0.94
C HIS A 99 -4.92 -7.12 -0.23
N LYS A 100 -4.30 -8.32 -0.25
CA LYS A 100 -4.56 -9.34 -1.27
C LYS A 100 -5.16 -10.61 -0.65
N CYS A 101 -6.34 -10.99 -1.13
CA CYS A 101 -7.06 -12.16 -0.65
C CYS A 101 -6.33 -13.46 -0.98
N THR A 102 -6.15 -14.34 0.02
CA THR A 102 -5.46 -15.62 -0.15
C THR A 102 -6.30 -16.69 -0.86
N ALA A 103 -7.59 -16.43 -1.15
CA ALA A 103 -8.50 -17.41 -1.77
C ALA A 103 -8.86 -17.11 -3.22
N CYS A 104 -8.90 -15.83 -3.62
CA CYS A 104 -9.31 -15.44 -4.97
C CYS A 104 -8.40 -14.38 -5.61
N ASN A 105 -7.26 -14.05 -4.99
CA ASN A 105 -6.24 -13.10 -5.45
C ASN A 105 -6.68 -11.65 -5.66
N LYS A 106 -7.98 -11.36 -5.55
CA LYS A 106 -8.52 -10.01 -5.54
C LYS A 106 -7.83 -9.16 -4.47
N TRP A 107 -7.56 -7.91 -4.80
CA TRP A 107 -6.83 -7.01 -3.94
C TRP A 107 -7.36 -5.58 -3.98
N VAL A 108 -7.07 -4.83 -2.91
CA VAL A 108 -7.51 -3.45 -2.69
C VAL A 108 -6.36 -2.61 -2.14
N ILE A 109 -6.43 -1.31 -2.36
CA ILE A 109 -5.61 -0.30 -1.68
C ILE A 109 -6.48 0.35 -0.60
N SER A 110 -5.89 0.68 0.54
CA SER A 110 -6.53 1.49 1.58
C SER A 110 -5.54 2.51 2.10
N LEU A 111 -6.02 3.75 2.24
CA LEU A 111 -5.24 4.90 2.68
C LEU A 111 -5.67 5.27 4.10
N LEU A 112 -4.69 5.52 4.96
CA LEU A 112 -4.89 6.11 6.28
C LEU A 112 -4.22 7.49 6.29
N GLU A 113 -5.04 8.51 6.49
CA GLU A 113 -4.68 9.93 6.55
C GLU A 113 -5.02 10.51 7.93
#